data_AF-A0CI46-F1
#
_entry.id   AF-A0CI46-F1
#
_cell.length_a   1.000
_cell.length_b   1.000
_cell.length_c   1.000
_cell.angle_alpha   90.00
_cell.angle_beta   90.00
_cell.angle_gamma   90.00
#
_symmetry.space_group_name_H-M   'P 1'
#
loop_
_entity.id
_entity.type
_entity.pdbx_description
1 polymer ?
#
loop_
_entity_poly.entity_id
_entity_poly.type
_entity_poly.pdbx_seq_one_letter_code
_entity_poly.pdbx_strand_id
1 'polypeptide(L)'
;MNVELQEVLEELTLTNMIQFDDLRDIGQFQEANIFAALPHAMLVHLPKLWELIVTNQQFMVIADSPYQCSEIILGMISLISPMKYSGDYRPYFTIYDKEFQQINQELENSIVRNIIIGVTNPFFLKAFKKFPIIIRCDSQAQQIRLLTQGNKEFCLLDDKQTLKMMIPIKNEETKTINNSLIKKIYRNMSLEFIGLFEMYFASQQNQVKKFDEKEFLEFTKNCKVSFQDLFENKQKFVKLYQTFIRSSNFLTYLNDRKNVYIAKSII
;
A
#
# COMPACT_ATOMS: atom_id res chain seq x y z
N MET A 1 26.94 -5.67 36.76
CA MET A 1 25.90 -6.61 36.28
C MET A 1 24.48 -6.01 36.30
N ASN A 2 24.23 -4.83 36.88
CA ASN A 2 22.90 -4.17 36.85
C ASN A 2 22.77 -3.00 35.87
N VAL A 3 23.86 -2.52 35.26
CA VAL A 3 23.82 -1.34 34.36
C VAL A 3 23.32 -1.74 32.97
N GLU A 4 23.83 -2.84 32.40
CA GLU A 4 23.38 -3.36 31.09
C GLU A 4 21.90 -3.78 31.11
N LEU A 5 21.40 -4.33 32.23
CA LEU A 5 19.99 -4.67 32.37
C LEU A 5 19.11 -3.43 32.52
N GLN A 6 19.60 -2.35 33.13
CA GLN A 6 18.87 -1.08 33.21
C GLN A 6 18.84 -0.35 31.87
N GLU A 7 19.94 -0.34 31.10
CA GLU A 7 19.97 0.23 29.74
C GLU A 7 19.03 -0.53 28.80
N VAL A 8 19.02 -1.87 28.84
CA VAL A 8 18.10 -2.70 28.06
C VAL A 8 16.64 -2.49 28.47
N LEU A 9 16.36 -2.29 29.77
CA LEU A 9 15.00 -2.02 30.26
C LEU A 9 14.53 -0.59 29.95
N GLU A 10 15.43 0.39 29.92
CA GLU A 10 15.12 1.75 29.45
C GLU A 10 14.79 1.74 27.97
N GLU A 11 15.53 1.01 27.13
CA GLU A 11 15.22 0.81 25.70
C GLU A 11 13.85 0.15 25.45
N LEU A 12 13.36 -0.66 26.41
CA LEU A 12 12.08 -1.38 26.34
C LEU A 12 10.89 -0.66 27.00
N THR A 13 11.01 0.62 27.34
CA THR A 13 9.84 1.37 27.84
C THR A 13 8.84 1.62 26.70
N LEU A 14 7.53 1.59 27.01
CA LEU A 14 6.47 1.85 26.01
C LEU A 14 6.70 3.19 25.29
N THR A 15 7.18 4.19 26.02
CA THR A 15 7.55 5.52 25.51
C THR A 15 8.70 5.44 24.51
N ASN A 16 9.76 4.68 24.81
CA ASN A 16 10.90 4.51 23.91
C ASN A 16 10.54 3.62 22.71
N MET A 17 9.70 2.60 22.87
CA MET A 17 9.18 1.82 21.76
C MET A 17 8.31 2.66 20.81
N ILE A 18 7.48 3.57 21.35
CA ILE A 18 6.69 4.51 20.54
C ILE A 18 7.60 5.54 19.85
N GLN A 19 8.59 6.10 20.56
CA GLN A 19 9.52 7.11 20.02
C GLN A 19 10.50 6.55 18.98
N PHE A 20 11.03 5.34 19.18
CA PHE A 20 12.02 4.76 18.27
C PHE A 20 11.43 4.25 16.96
N ASP A 21 10.16 3.82 16.95
CA ASP A 21 9.46 3.44 15.73
C ASP A 21 9.05 4.67 14.91
N ASP A 22 8.67 5.79 15.51
CA ASP A 22 8.14 6.94 14.75
C ASP A 22 9.22 7.77 14.02
N LEU A 23 10.48 7.73 14.44
CA LEU A 23 11.49 8.70 13.99
C LEU A 23 12.43 8.24 12.85
N ARG A 24 12.46 6.97 12.47
CA ARG A 24 13.52 6.47 11.56
C ARG A 24 13.13 6.28 10.11
N ASP A 25 11.85 6.17 9.76
CA ASP A 25 11.37 6.19 8.37
C ASP A 25 9.90 6.64 8.32
N ILE A 26 9.65 7.95 8.26
CA ILE A 26 8.29 8.49 8.21
C ILE A 26 7.74 8.23 6.79
N GLY A 27 6.80 7.30 6.68
CA GLY A 27 6.06 7.06 5.44
C GLY A 27 5.32 8.31 4.94
N GLN A 28 4.80 8.28 3.72
CA GLN A 28 4.04 9.42 3.20
C GLN A 28 2.65 9.52 3.87
N PHE A 29 2.16 10.75 4.05
CA PHE A 29 0.81 11.05 4.52
C PHE A 29 0.40 10.36 5.83
N GLN A 30 1.34 10.18 6.77
CA GLN A 30 1.04 9.53 8.05
C GLN A 30 0.08 10.33 8.94
N GLU A 31 -0.27 11.57 8.57
CA GLU A 31 -1.32 12.32 9.26
C GLU A 31 -2.74 11.94 8.81
N ALA A 32 -2.89 11.33 7.62
CA ALA A 32 -4.19 10.92 7.10
C ALA A 32 -4.86 9.89 8.03
N ASN A 33 -6.17 10.03 8.24
CA ASN A 33 -6.93 9.12 9.09
C ASN A 33 -7.70 8.12 8.24
N ILE A 34 -7.02 7.04 7.84
CA ILE A 34 -7.59 6.01 6.96
C ILE A 34 -8.82 5.32 7.59
N PHE A 35 -8.85 5.20 8.92
CA PHE A 35 -9.99 4.64 9.64
C PHE A 35 -11.24 5.51 9.52
N ALA A 36 -11.09 6.83 9.58
CA ALA A 36 -12.19 7.78 9.43
C ALA A 36 -12.57 8.01 7.95
N ALA A 37 -11.59 7.95 7.05
CA ALA A 37 -11.78 8.18 5.62
C ALA A 37 -12.58 7.06 4.95
N LEU A 38 -12.33 5.81 5.34
CA LEU A 38 -13.03 4.65 4.79
C LEU A 38 -14.23 4.25 5.65
N PRO A 39 -15.41 4.02 5.04
CA PRO A 39 -16.50 3.30 5.67
C PRO A 39 -16.05 1.98 6.29
N HIS A 40 -16.60 1.65 7.47
CA HIS A 40 -16.18 0.49 8.25
C HIS A 40 -16.20 -0.83 7.45
N ALA A 41 -17.18 -1.01 6.57
CA ALA A 41 -17.28 -2.18 5.69
C ALA A 41 -16.08 -2.36 4.74
N MET A 42 -15.36 -1.29 4.39
CA MET A 42 -14.17 -1.35 3.55
C MET A 42 -12.90 -1.77 4.26
N LEU A 43 -12.87 -1.67 5.59
CA LEU A 43 -11.65 -1.98 6.33
C LEU A 43 -11.23 -3.44 6.16
N VAL A 44 -12.18 -4.33 5.82
CA VAL A 44 -11.90 -5.73 5.47
C VAL A 44 -11.06 -5.87 4.18
N HIS A 45 -11.16 -4.90 3.29
CA HIS A 45 -10.48 -4.89 1.98
C HIS A 45 -9.12 -4.17 2.03
N LEU A 46 -8.69 -3.67 3.20
CA LEU A 46 -7.41 -2.97 3.35
C LEU A 46 -6.19 -3.76 2.80
N PRO A 47 -6.10 -5.11 2.88
CA PRO A 47 -4.99 -5.83 2.26
C PRO A 47 -4.97 -5.66 0.74
N LYS A 48 -6.15 -5.77 0.10
CA LYS A 48 -6.29 -5.56 -1.35
C LYS A 48 -5.97 -4.12 -1.74
N LEU A 49 -6.38 -3.15 -0.92
CA LEU A 49 -6.04 -1.74 -1.13
C LEU A 49 -4.53 -1.50 -1.01
N TRP A 50 -3.89 -2.10 -0.01
CA TRP A 50 -2.43 -2.07 0.15
C TRP A 50 -1.72 -2.69 -1.06
N GLU A 51 -2.22 -3.83 -1.59
CA GLU A 51 -1.69 -4.46 -2.82
C GLU A 51 -1.71 -3.49 -4.02
N LEU A 52 -2.79 -2.73 -4.20
CA LEU A 52 -2.89 -1.74 -5.29
C LEU A 52 -1.82 -0.66 -5.18
N ILE A 53 -1.61 -0.15 -3.96
CA ILE A 53 -0.66 0.93 -3.70
C ILE A 53 0.77 0.42 -3.88
N VAL A 54 1.12 -0.71 -3.25
CA VAL A 54 2.50 -1.24 -3.29
C VAL A 54 2.93 -1.59 -4.71
N THR A 55 2.01 -2.04 -5.56
CA THR A 55 2.27 -2.42 -6.95
C THR A 55 1.99 -1.33 -8.00
N ASN A 56 1.80 -0.07 -7.57
CA ASN A 56 1.46 1.09 -8.42
C ASN A 56 0.31 0.84 -9.41
N GLN A 57 -0.70 0.07 -9.00
CA GLN A 57 -1.84 -0.19 -9.86
C GLN A 57 -2.68 1.07 -10.01
N GLN A 58 -3.09 1.33 -11.24
CA GLN A 58 -4.01 2.40 -11.55
C GLN A 58 -5.40 2.09 -10.97
N PHE A 59 -5.95 2.97 -10.14
CA PHE A 59 -7.34 2.90 -9.65
C PHE A 59 -7.95 4.30 -9.48
N MET A 60 -9.27 4.37 -9.55
CA MET A 60 -10.05 5.59 -9.36
C MET A 60 -10.94 5.46 -8.13
N VAL A 61 -10.95 6.45 -7.26
CA VAL A 61 -11.89 6.56 -6.13
C VAL A 61 -13.00 7.54 -6.51
N ILE A 62 -14.25 7.13 -6.35
CA ILE A 62 -15.42 8.01 -6.49
C ILE A 62 -16.03 8.20 -5.11
N ALA A 63 -16.01 9.40 -4.57
CA ALA A 63 -16.57 9.71 -3.24
C ALA A 63 -17.59 10.86 -3.30
N ASP A 64 -18.30 11.13 -2.21
CA ASP A 64 -19.37 12.14 -2.22
C ASP A 64 -18.86 13.58 -2.10
N SER A 65 -17.63 13.77 -1.61
CA SER A 65 -17.02 15.09 -1.46
C SER A 65 -15.54 15.10 -1.82
N PRO A 66 -14.98 16.24 -2.26
CA PRO A 66 -13.55 16.37 -2.55
C PRO A 66 -12.68 16.07 -1.34
N TYR A 67 -13.15 16.46 -0.15
CA TYR A 67 -12.49 16.18 1.13
C TYR A 67 -12.38 14.68 1.40
N GLN A 68 -13.52 13.97 1.37
CA GLN A 68 -13.55 12.53 1.60
C GLN A 68 -12.68 11.79 0.58
N CYS A 69 -12.74 12.18 -0.69
CA CYS A 69 -11.95 11.56 -1.73
C CYS A 69 -10.43 11.73 -1.50
N SER A 70 -10.02 12.93 -1.10
CA SER A 70 -8.62 13.24 -0.85
C SER A 70 -8.09 12.45 0.35
N GLU A 71 -8.85 12.43 1.45
CA GLU A 71 -8.50 11.67 2.66
C GLU A 71 -8.35 10.18 2.37
N ILE A 72 -9.22 9.60 1.53
CA ILE A 72 -9.13 8.19 1.15
C ILE A 72 -7.84 7.93 0.37
N ILE A 73 -7.52 8.74 -0.63
CA ILE A 73 -6.31 8.53 -1.45
C ILE A 73 -5.05 8.67 -0.63
N LEU A 74 -4.93 9.75 0.15
CA LEU A 74 -3.77 10.00 0.98
C LEU A 74 -3.64 8.93 2.08
N GLY A 75 -4.75 8.54 2.69
CA GLY A 75 -4.80 7.45 3.67
C GLY A 75 -4.40 6.10 3.07
N MET A 76 -4.83 5.78 1.84
CA MET A 76 -4.42 4.55 1.15
C MET A 76 -2.92 4.56 0.85
N ILE A 77 -2.37 5.68 0.37
CA ILE A 77 -0.93 5.83 0.15
C ILE A 77 -0.15 5.64 1.47
N SER A 78 -0.69 6.11 2.59
CA SER A 78 -0.04 5.99 3.90
C SER A 78 0.14 4.54 4.38
N LEU A 79 -0.63 3.59 3.84
CA LEU A 79 -0.60 2.18 4.25
C LEU A 79 0.71 1.45 3.94
N ILE A 80 1.46 1.89 2.91
CA ILE A 80 2.70 1.20 2.52
C ILE A 80 3.93 1.65 3.31
N SER A 81 3.75 2.48 4.33
CA SER A 81 4.84 2.91 5.23
C SER A 81 5.66 1.72 5.73
N PRO A 82 7.01 1.77 5.73
CA PRO A 82 7.86 2.95 5.46
C PRO A 82 8.17 3.21 3.97
N MET A 83 7.62 2.43 3.05
CA MET A 83 7.87 2.66 1.61
C MET A 83 7.29 3.98 1.15
N LYS A 84 7.98 4.61 0.20
CA LYS A 84 7.49 5.80 -0.50
C LYS A 84 6.78 5.38 -1.78
N TYR A 85 5.55 5.84 -1.92
CA TYR A 85 4.80 5.75 -3.15
C TYR A 85 5.42 6.67 -4.21
N SER A 86 5.69 6.10 -5.39
CA SER A 86 6.36 6.79 -6.48
C SER A 86 5.49 6.94 -7.74
N GLY A 87 4.20 6.59 -7.66
CA GLY A 87 3.27 6.76 -8.77
C GLY A 87 2.67 8.17 -8.82
N ASP A 88 1.96 8.48 -9.91
CA ASP A 88 1.19 9.73 -10.00
C ASP A 88 -0.11 9.56 -9.20
N TYR A 89 -0.49 10.60 -8.45
CA TYR A 89 -1.74 10.59 -7.71
C TYR A 89 -2.38 11.99 -7.69
N ARG A 90 -3.70 12.01 -7.86
CA ARG A 90 -4.54 13.21 -7.77
C ARG A 90 -5.58 12.98 -6.67
N PRO A 91 -5.36 13.49 -5.44
CA PRO A 91 -6.31 13.33 -4.33
C PRO A 91 -7.72 13.82 -4.69
N TYR A 92 -7.78 14.88 -5.51
CA TYR A 92 -8.99 15.34 -6.15
C TYR A 92 -8.70 15.73 -7.61
N PHE A 93 -9.54 15.25 -8.51
CA PHE A 93 -9.42 15.39 -9.96
C PHE A 93 -10.78 15.74 -10.56
N THR A 94 -10.75 16.64 -11.52
CA THR A 94 -11.91 17.28 -12.13
C THR A 94 -11.82 17.26 -13.65
N ILE A 95 -12.95 17.52 -14.31
CA ILE A 95 -12.99 17.65 -15.77
C ILE A 95 -12.27 18.91 -16.28
N TYR A 96 -11.95 19.84 -15.38
CA TYR A 96 -11.27 21.10 -15.70
C TYR A 96 -9.75 20.99 -15.59
N ASP A 97 -9.24 19.88 -15.06
CA ASP A 97 -7.80 19.62 -15.03
C ASP A 97 -7.26 19.46 -16.45
N LYS A 98 -6.11 20.07 -16.73
CA LYS A 98 -5.51 20.13 -18.07
C LYS A 98 -5.24 18.73 -18.62
N GLU A 99 -4.96 17.77 -17.76
CA GLU A 99 -4.64 16.39 -18.09
C GLU A 99 -5.87 15.53 -18.36
N PHE A 100 -7.10 16.03 -18.16
CA PHE A 100 -8.34 15.26 -18.35
C PHE A 100 -8.43 14.64 -19.75
N GLN A 101 -8.24 15.45 -20.79
CA GLN A 101 -8.32 14.96 -22.17
C GLN A 101 -7.22 13.94 -22.47
N GLN A 102 -6.01 14.18 -21.98
CA GLN A 102 -4.87 13.28 -22.18
C GLN A 102 -5.10 11.93 -21.49
N ILE A 103 -5.51 11.92 -20.22
CA ILE A 103 -5.82 10.69 -19.48
C ILE A 103 -6.96 9.92 -20.17
N ASN A 104 -7.98 10.62 -20.67
CA ASN A 104 -9.08 9.98 -21.38
C ASN A 104 -8.61 9.28 -22.66
N GLN A 105 -7.82 9.95 -23.50
CA GLN A 105 -7.26 9.38 -24.73
C GLN A 105 -6.32 8.20 -24.45
N GLU A 106 -5.48 8.30 -23.43
CA GLU A 106 -4.58 7.22 -23.03
C GLU A 106 -5.35 5.98 -22.57
N LEU A 107 -6.42 6.16 -21.77
CA LEU A 107 -7.31 5.07 -21.37
C LEU A 107 -8.02 4.43 -22.58
N GLU A 108 -8.51 5.24 -23.52
CA GLU A 108 -9.14 4.77 -24.75
C GLU A 108 -8.18 3.92 -25.59
N ASN A 109 -6.90 4.31 -25.64
CA ASN A 109 -5.82 3.60 -26.32
C ASN A 109 -5.18 2.49 -25.46
N SER A 110 -5.72 2.20 -24.26
CA SER A 110 -5.21 1.17 -23.34
C SER A 110 -3.74 1.36 -22.91
N ILE A 111 -3.31 2.61 -22.78
CA ILE A 111 -2.01 3.00 -22.24
C ILE A 111 -2.08 2.98 -20.70
N VAL A 112 -1.12 2.30 -20.06
CA VAL A 112 -1.05 2.18 -18.59
C VAL A 112 -0.31 3.37 -18.00
N ARG A 113 -0.91 4.09 -17.05
CA ARG A 113 -0.36 5.35 -16.51
C ARG A 113 0.08 5.31 -15.03
N ASN A 114 -0.05 4.17 -14.35
CA ASN A 114 0.25 4.02 -12.91
C ASN A 114 -0.26 5.20 -12.06
N ILE A 115 -1.49 5.66 -12.35
CA ILE A 115 -2.08 6.86 -11.76
C ILE A 115 -3.23 6.51 -10.82
N ILE A 116 -3.29 7.19 -9.68
CA ILE A 116 -4.41 7.14 -8.74
C ILE A 116 -5.19 8.44 -8.84
N ILE A 117 -6.50 8.38 -9.04
CA ILE A 117 -7.31 9.59 -9.14
C ILE A 117 -8.52 9.54 -8.22
N GLY A 118 -8.82 10.67 -7.60
CA GLY A 118 -9.98 10.86 -6.75
C GLY A 118 -10.98 11.79 -7.41
N VAL A 119 -12.22 11.37 -7.54
CA VAL A 119 -13.26 12.16 -8.19
C VAL A 119 -14.54 12.12 -7.37
N THR A 120 -15.41 13.11 -7.57
CA THR A 120 -16.73 13.14 -6.92
C THR A 120 -17.89 12.89 -7.88
N ASN A 121 -17.68 13.14 -9.17
CA ASN A 121 -18.75 13.10 -10.15
C ASN A 121 -18.84 11.70 -10.81
N PRO A 122 -19.97 10.99 -10.72
CA PRO A 122 -20.17 9.73 -11.45
C PRO A 122 -20.03 9.83 -12.97
N PHE A 123 -20.02 11.03 -13.55
CA PHE A 123 -19.65 11.29 -14.95
C PHE A 123 -18.33 10.61 -15.34
N PHE A 124 -17.37 10.50 -14.41
CA PHE A 124 -16.10 9.82 -14.66
C PHE A 124 -16.25 8.34 -15.01
N LEU A 125 -17.35 7.67 -14.61
CA LEU A 125 -17.67 6.32 -15.06
C LEU A 125 -17.93 6.26 -16.58
N LYS A 126 -18.44 7.36 -17.15
CA LYS A 126 -18.73 7.49 -18.58
C LYS A 126 -17.53 8.03 -19.37
N ALA A 127 -16.72 8.90 -18.78
CA ALA A 127 -15.50 9.37 -19.41
C ALA A 127 -14.44 8.26 -19.39
N PHE A 128 -14.06 7.81 -18.20
CA PHE A 128 -13.03 6.80 -17.99
C PHE A 128 -13.58 5.38 -18.02
N LYS A 129 -14.23 5.02 -19.13
CA LYS A 129 -14.91 3.72 -19.27
C LYS A 129 -13.99 2.52 -19.13
N LYS A 130 -12.71 2.65 -19.48
CA LYS A 130 -11.69 1.58 -19.45
C LYS A 130 -10.81 1.62 -18.21
N PHE A 131 -11.21 2.39 -17.18
CA PHE A 131 -10.42 2.48 -15.96
C PHE A 131 -10.41 1.13 -15.23
N PRO A 132 -9.23 0.52 -14.97
CA PRO A 132 -9.14 -0.89 -14.59
C PRO A 132 -9.78 -1.21 -13.23
N ILE A 133 -9.70 -0.29 -12.28
CA ILE A 133 -10.28 -0.44 -10.93
C ILE A 133 -10.98 0.84 -10.52
N ILE A 134 -12.20 0.69 -10.04
CA ILE A 134 -13.01 1.78 -9.53
C ILE A 134 -13.48 1.41 -8.12
N ILE A 135 -13.15 2.27 -7.16
CA ILE A 135 -13.56 2.16 -5.77
C ILE A 135 -14.65 3.20 -5.55
N ARG A 136 -15.90 2.77 -5.43
CA ARG A 136 -17.02 3.69 -5.21
C ARG A 136 -17.35 3.80 -3.73
N CYS A 137 -17.11 4.96 -3.15
CA CYS A 137 -17.44 5.33 -1.79
C CYS A 137 -18.79 6.04 -1.76
N ASP A 138 -19.87 5.28 -1.56
CA ASP A 138 -21.23 5.82 -1.47
C ASP A 138 -21.65 5.92 0.01
N SER A 139 -21.76 7.15 0.52
CA SER A 139 -22.15 7.37 1.93
C SER A 139 -23.61 6.99 2.19
N GLN A 140 -24.46 6.97 1.16
CA GLN A 140 -25.89 6.67 1.32
C GLN A 140 -26.17 5.17 1.38
N ALA A 141 -25.39 4.35 0.66
CA ALA A 141 -25.58 2.91 0.64
C ALA A 141 -24.80 2.17 1.75
N GLN A 142 -23.91 2.86 2.48
CA GLN A 142 -22.89 2.24 3.36
C GLN A 142 -22.14 1.07 2.69
N GLN A 143 -22.08 1.08 1.35
CA GLN A 143 -21.51 0.03 0.55
C GLN A 143 -20.45 0.65 -0.34
N ILE A 144 -19.27 0.06 -0.29
CA ILE A 144 -18.23 0.34 -1.25
C ILE A 144 -18.07 -0.88 -2.11
N ARG A 145 -18.08 -0.66 -3.42
CA ARG A 145 -17.87 -1.69 -4.42
C ARG A 145 -16.50 -1.48 -5.03
N LEU A 146 -15.61 -2.43 -4.81
CA LEU A 146 -14.42 -2.62 -5.63
C LEU A 146 -14.89 -3.18 -6.97
N LEU A 147 -15.08 -2.29 -7.93
CA LEU A 147 -15.43 -2.64 -9.30
C LEU A 147 -14.13 -2.82 -10.07
N THR A 148 -13.81 -4.06 -10.39
CA THR A 148 -12.71 -4.39 -11.29
C THR A 148 -13.26 -4.54 -12.71
N GLN A 149 -12.61 -3.90 -13.67
CA GLN A 149 -12.90 -4.12 -15.07
C GLN A 149 -12.00 -5.24 -15.60
N GLY A 150 -12.62 -6.33 -16.05
CA GLY A 150 -11.93 -7.55 -16.47
C GLY A 150 -11.67 -8.54 -15.31
N ASN A 151 -10.99 -9.64 -15.60
CA ASN A 151 -10.66 -10.70 -14.63
C ASN A 151 -9.48 -10.29 -13.72
N LYS A 152 -9.52 -9.09 -13.12
CA LYS A 152 -8.47 -8.67 -12.20
C LYS A 152 -8.61 -9.43 -10.90
N GLU A 153 -7.69 -10.36 -10.71
CA GLU A 153 -7.60 -11.21 -9.54
C GLU A 153 -6.56 -10.64 -8.56
N PHE A 154 -7.03 -10.27 -7.37
CA PHE A 154 -6.19 -9.84 -6.24
C PHE A 154 -5.40 -11.01 -5.68
N CYS A 155 -4.17 -10.74 -5.25
CA CYS A 155 -3.31 -11.72 -4.61
C CYS A 155 -3.67 -11.91 -3.14
N LEU A 156 -4.01 -10.80 -2.45
CA LEU A 156 -4.34 -10.80 -1.03
C LEU A 156 -5.82 -11.07 -0.76
N LEU A 157 -6.07 -11.80 0.32
CA LEU A 157 -7.40 -12.07 0.85
C LEU A 157 -7.94 -10.89 1.68
N ASP A 158 -9.24 -10.92 1.94
CA ASP A 158 -9.89 -9.97 2.84
C ASP A 158 -9.52 -10.30 4.30
N ASP A 159 -9.16 -9.28 5.08
CA ASP A 159 -8.72 -9.45 6.46
C ASP A 159 -9.84 -9.14 7.45
N LYS A 160 -10.59 -10.20 7.78
CA LYS A 160 -11.64 -10.15 8.82
C LYS A 160 -11.06 -10.21 10.23
N GLN A 161 -9.80 -10.61 10.40
CA GLN A 161 -9.19 -10.76 11.73
C GLN A 161 -8.78 -9.40 12.28
N THR A 162 -8.15 -8.55 11.46
CA THR A 162 -7.80 -7.18 11.84
C THR A 162 -9.03 -6.38 12.26
N LEU A 163 -10.16 -6.57 11.59
CA LEU A 163 -11.43 -5.97 12.00
C LEU A 163 -11.90 -6.40 13.40
N LYS A 164 -11.69 -7.67 13.78
CA LYS A 164 -12.07 -8.17 15.12
C LYS A 164 -11.16 -7.65 16.23
N MET A 165 -9.94 -7.27 15.90
CA MET A 165 -8.99 -6.68 16.86
C MET A 165 -9.30 -5.20 17.16
N MET A 166 -10.15 -4.56 16.35
CA MET A 166 -10.51 -3.16 16.54
C MET A 166 -11.39 -2.97 17.78
N ILE A 167 -11.19 -1.84 18.46
CA ILE A 167 -11.95 -1.45 19.64
C ILE A 167 -13.31 -0.92 19.19
N PRO A 168 -14.42 -1.26 19.89
CA PRO A 168 -15.73 -0.68 19.62
C PRO A 168 -15.69 0.86 19.65
N ILE A 169 -16.27 1.47 18.62
CA ILE A 169 -16.28 2.93 18.46
C ILE A 169 -17.22 3.54 19.51
N LYS A 170 -16.67 4.26 20.49
CA LYS A 170 -17.43 4.95 21.55
C LYS A 170 -17.23 6.46 21.52
N ASN A 171 -16.02 6.90 21.21
CA ASN A 171 -15.60 8.30 21.17
C ASN A 171 -14.52 8.53 20.10
N GLU A 172 -14.12 9.78 19.88
CA GLU A 172 -13.05 10.10 18.92
C GLU A 172 -11.72 9.43 19.27
N GLU A 173 -11.40 9.24 20.55
CA GLU A 173 -10.19 8.54 20.98
C GLU A 173 -10.14 7.09 20.48
N THR A 174 -11.26 6.35 20.57
CA THR A 174 -11.34 4.99 20.03
C THR A 174 -11.12 4.94 18.52
N LYS A 175 -11.55 5.98 17.78
CA LYS A 175 -11.27 6.08 16.33
C LYS A 175 -9.79 6.31 16.06
N THR A 176 -9.15 7.20 16.82
CA THR A 176 -7.72 7.47 16.73
C THR A 176 -6.89 6.23 17.07
N ILE A 177 -7.26 5.48 18.12
CA ILE A 177 -6.60 4.23 18.50
C ILE A 177 -6.72 3.19 17.38
N ASN A 178 -7.92 3.01 16.81
CA ASN A 178 -8.11 2.09 15.69
C ASN A 178 -7.31 2.51 14.44
N ASN A 179 -7.20 3.81 14.17
CA ASN A 179 -6.36 4.33 13.09
C ASN A 179 -4.87 3.99 13.31
N SER A 180 -4.36 4.22 14.52
CA SER A 180 -2.99 3.87 14.88
C SER A 180 -2.74 2.36 14.82
N LEU A 181 -3.71 1.55 15.22
CA LEU A 181 -3.64 0.09 15.11
C LEU A 181 -3.52 -0.36 13.65
N ILE A 182 -4.37 0.17 12.76
CA ILE A 182 -4.28 -0.11 11.31
C ILE A 182 -2.89 0.25 10.79
N LYS A 183 -2.41 1.47 11.08
CA LYS A 183 -1.09 1.92 10.62
C LYS A 183 0.02 0.99 11.09
N LYS A 184 -0.01 0.56 12.36
CA LYS A 184 0.98 -0.39 12.90
C LYS A 184 0.94 -1.74 12.20
N ILE A 185 -0.25 -2.29 11.95
CA ILE A 185 -0.43 -3.57 11.26
C ILE A 185 0.12 -3.50 9.83
N TYR A 186 -0.26 -2.48 9.06
CA TYR A 186 0.16 -2.34 7.66
C TYR A 186 1.63 -1.92 7.53
N ARG A 187 2.18 -1.23 8.53
CA ARG A 187 3.62 -0.99 8.63
C ARG A 187 4.39 -2.28 8.80
N ASN A 188 3.99 -3.13 9.76
CA ASN A 188 4.61 -4.45 9.95
C ASN A 188 4.48 -5.32 8.69
N MET A 189 3.31 -5.30 8.04
CA MET A 189 3.10 -5.98 6.77
C MET A 189 4.07 -5.52 5.69
N SER A 190 4.27 -4.21 5.56
CA SER A 190 5.21 -3.63 4.59
C SER A 190 6.67 -3.97 4.91
N LEU A 191 7.04 -3.99 6.20
CA LEU A 191 8.36 -4.40 6.65
C LEU A 191 8.64 -5.88 6.37
N GLU A 192 7.68 -6.77 6.64
CA GLU A 192 7.80 -8.19 6.31
C GLU A 192 7.93 -8.42 4.80
N PHE A 193 7.14 -7.68 4.01
CA PHE A 193 7.18 -7.73 2.55
C PHE A 193 8.56 -7.33 2.00
N ILE A 194 9.10 -6.19 2.44
CA ILE A 194 10.43 -5.74 2.04
C ILE A 194 11.53 -6.64 2.61
N GLY A 195 11.32 -7.17 3.81
CA GLY A 195 12.29 -8.00 4.52
C GLY A 195 12.78 -9.19 3.69
N LEU A 196 11.95 -9.75 2.80
CA LEU A 196 12.40 -10.79 1.87
C LEU A 196 13.46 -10.33 0.88
N PHE A 197 13.39 -9.08 0.40
CA PHE A 197 14.44 -8.51 -0.44
C PHE A 197 15.73 -8.33 0.35
N GLU A 198 15.64 -7.82 1.58
CA GLU A 198 16.79 -7.64 2.46
C GLU A 198 17.46 -9.00 2.78
N MET A 199 16.67 -10.04 3.07
CA MET A 199 17.16 -11.40 3.27
C MET A 199 17.83 -11.96 2.01
N TYR A 200 17.23 -11.74 0.83
CA TYR A 200 17.82 -12.15 -0.45
C TYR A 200 19.17 -11.45 -0.68
N PHE A 201 19.26 -10.14 -0.49
CA PHE A 201 20.51 -9.41 -0.66
C PHE A 201 21.56 -9.82 0.39
N ALA A 202 21.15 -10.06 1.64
CA ALA A 202 22.03 -10.55 2.70
C ALA A 202 22.64 -11.93 2.37
N SER A 203 21.91 -12.79 1.64
CA SER A 203 22.42 -14.10 1.23
C SER A 203 23.59 -14.05 0.24
N GLN A 204 23.77 -12.94 -0.48
CA GLN A 204 24.87 -12.79 -1.43
C GLN A 204 26.17 -12.49 -0.68
N GLN A 205 27.29 -13.08 -1.09
CA GLN A 205 28.59 -12.84 -0.42
C GLN A 205 29.28 -11.54 -0.87
N ASN A 206 28.87 -10.96 -1.99
CA ASN A 206 29.52 -9.79 -2.58
C ASN A 206 29.28 -8.51 -1.76
N GLN A 207 30.25 -7.58 -1.79
CA GLN A 207 30.09 -6.23 -1.24
C GLN A 207 29.03 -5.42 -2.01
N VAL A 208 29.01 -5.57 -3.33
CA VAL A 208 27.99 -5.01 -4.20
C VAL A 208 26.93 -6.07 -4.47
N LYS A 209 25.71 -5.80 -4.02
CA LYS A 209 24.58 -6.72 -4.16
C LYS A 209 23.86 -6.44 -5.47
N LYS A 210 23.52 -7.48 -6.22
CA LYS A 210 22.84 -7.36 -7.52
C LYS A 210 21.44 -7.95 -7.42
N PHE A 211 20.46 -7.24 -7.95
CA PHE A 211 19.11 -7.78 -8.05
C PHE A 211 18.95 -8.60 -9.34
N ASP A 212 18.52 -9.86 -9.20
CA ASP A 212 18.11 -10.73 -10.31
C ASP A 212 16.70 -11.28 -10.03
N GLU A 213 15.76 -10.99 -10.94
CA GLU A 213 14.35 -11.38 -10.77
C GLU A 213 14.20 -12.90 -10.65
N LYS A 214 14.91 -13.69 -11.45
CA LYS A 214 14.72 -15.15 -11.46
C LYS A 214 15.23 -15.77 -10.17
N GLU A 215 16.43 -15.38 -9.74
CA GLU A 215 17.02 -15.85 -8.49
C GLU A 215 16.17 -15.44 -7.28
N PHE A 216 15.68 -14.21 -7.24
CA PHE A 216 14.80 -13.75 -6.17
C PHE A 216 13.50 -14.54 -6.11
N LEU A 217 12.84 -14.77 -7.25
CA LEU A 217 11.59 -15.55 -7.27
C LEU A 217 11.80 -17.01 -6.88
N GLU A 218 12.99 -17.58 -7.12
CA GLU A 218 13.36 -18.91 -6.63
C GLU A 218 13.63 -18.89 -5.11
N PHE A 219 14.31 -17.86 -4.61
CA PHE A 219 14.53 -17.63 -3.19
C PHE A 219 13.22 -17.53 -2.41
N THR A 220 12.26 -16.71 -2.88
CA THR A 220 10.94 -16.54 -2.23
C THR A 220 10.15 -17.84 -2.13
N LYS A 221 10.35 -18.80 -3.04
CA LYS A 221 9.71 -20.11 -2.93
C LYS A 221 10.27 -20.94 -1.78
N ASN A 222 11.49 -20.70 -1.33
CA ASN A 222 12.13 -21.50 -0.28
C ASN A 222 11.98 -20.87 1.12
N CYS A 223 11.66 -19.58 1.20
CA CYS A 223 11.41 -18.90 2.47
C CYS A 223 9.99 -19.13 3.00
N LYS A 224 9.86 -19.25 4.32
CA LYS A 224 8.58 -19.18 5.04
C LYS A 224 8.54 -17.88 5.83
N VAL A 225 7.52 -17.08 5.61
CA VAL A 225 7.27 -15.81 6.34
C VAL A 225 5.81 -15.72 6.74
N SER A 226 5.50 -15.09 7.87
CA SER A 226 4.15 -14.88 8.40
C SER A 226 3.21 -14.21 7.40
N PHE A 227 3.71 -13.25 6.63
CA PHE A 227 3.00 -12.61 5.53
C PHE A 227 2.36 -13.58 4.51
N GLN A 228 2.85 -14.83 4.38
CA GLN A 228 2.27 -15.83 3.46
C GLN A 228 0.83 -16.23 3.81
N ASP A 229 0.40 -16.09 5.06
CA ASP A 229 -0.93 -16.50 5.52
C ASP A 229 -2.06 -15.60 4.95
N LEU A 230 -1.71 -14.42 4.43
CA LEU A 230 -2.67 -13.51 3.78
C LEU A 230 -2.99 -13.88 2.32
N PHE A 231 -2.35 -14.93 1.80
CA PHE A 231 -2.52 -15.40 0.43
C PHE A 231 -3.30 -16.71 0.38
N GLU A 232 -4.18 -16.84 -0.60
CA GLU A 232 -4.90 -18.10 -0.84
C GLU A 232 -3.96 -19.24 -1.23
N ASN A 233 -2.92 -18.93 -1.99
CA ASN A 233 -1.95 -19.90 -2.46
C ASN A 233 -0.58 -19.24 -2.71
N LYS A 234 0.44 -20.10 -2.79
CA LYS A 234 1.82 -19.68 -3.04
C LYS A 234 2.02 -19.02 -4.42
N GLN A 235 1.15 -19.31 -5.39
CA GLN A 235 1.23 -18.68 -6.71
C GLN A 235 0.88 -17.19 -6.63
N LYS A 236 -0.18 -16.82 -5.88
CA LYS A 236 -0.56 -15.43 -5.62
C LYS A 236 0.52 -14.68 -4.84
N PHE A 237 1.16 -15.35 -3.88
CA PHE A 237 2.32 -14.80 -3.16
C PHE A 237 3.44 -14.41 -4.13
N VAL A 238 3.88 -15.34 -4.98
CA VAL A 238 4.93 -15.09 -5.98
C VAL A 238 4.48 -14.02 -7.00
N LYS A 239 3.22 -14.05 -7.42
CA LYS A 239 2.63 -13.08 -8.37
C LYS A 239 2.67 -11.65 -7.83
N LEU A 240 2.44 -11.44 -6.53
CA LEU A 240 2.54 -10.12 -5.93
C LEU A 240 3.96 -9.55 -6.08
N TYR A 241 4.98 -10.34 -5.72
CA TYR A 241 6.37 -9.93 -5.88
C TYR A 241 6.74 -9.67 -7.35
N GLN A 242 6.30 -10.53 -8.27
CA GLN A 242 6.49 -10.30 -9.72
C GLN A 242 5.87 -8.98 -10.18
N THR A 243 4.70 -8.64 -9.66
CA THR A 243 4.01 -7.38 -9.99
C THR A 243 4.74 -6.19 -9.37
N PHE A 244 5.20 -6.32 -8.13
CA PHE A 244 5.96 -5.29 -7.43
C PHE A 244 7.30 -5.00 -8.10
N ILE A 245 8.06 -6.01 -8.53
CA ILE A 245 9.36 -5.84 -9.21
C ILE A 245 9.24 -5.00 -10.50
N ARG A 246 8.09 -5.06 -11.16
CA ARG A 246 7.79 -4.27 -12.38
C ARG A 246 7.23 -2.87 -12.09
N SER A 247 6.96 -2.58 -10.82
CA SER A 247 6.36 -1.31 -10.40
C SER A 247 7.40 -0.21 -10.21
N SER A 248 6.97 1.05 -10.28
CA SER A 248 7.84 2.20 -10.03
C SER A 248 8.29 2.28 -8.57
N ASN A 249 7.49 1.76 -7.63
CA ASN A 249 7.83 1.72 -6.22
C ASN A 249 9.08 0.85 -5.99
N PHE A 250 9.22 -0.25 -6.72
CA PHE A 250 10.43 -1.09 -6.62
C PHE A 250 11.67 -0.38 -7.17
N LEU A 251 11.53 0.33 -8.30
CA LEU A 251 12.62 1.15 -8.83
C LEU A 251 13.05 2.21 -7.80
N THR A 252 12.09 2.86 -7.13
CA THR A 252 12.36 3.83 -6.07
C THR A 252 13.04 3.17 -4.86
N TYR A 253 12.54 2.01 -4.43
CA TYR A 253 13.13 1.22 -3.35
C TYR A 253 14.61 0.87 -3.59
N LEU A 254 14.95 0.44 -4.82
CA LEU A 254 16.34 0.19 -5.21
C LEU A 254 17.14 1.48 -5.36
N ASN A 255 16.54 2.54 -5.90
CA ASN A 255 17.20 3.82 -6.12
C ASN A 255 17.66 4.47 -4.81
N ASP A 256 16.81 4.42 -3.79
CA ASP A 256 17.12 4.91 -2.44
C ASP A 256 18.29 4.15 -1.79
N ARG A 257 18.61 2.95 -2.30
CA ARG A 257 19.67 2.06 -1.80
C ARG A 257 20.78 1.79 -2.81
N LYS A 258 20.94 2.62 -3.86
CA LYS A 258 21.93 2.42 -4.95
C LYS A 258 23.36 2.15 -4.50
N ASN A 259 23.76 2.73 -3.36
CA ASN A 259 25.10 2.53 -2.82
C ASN A 259 25.33 1.11 -2.30
N VAL A 260 24.25 0.33 -2.12
CA VAL A 260 24.25 -1.05 -1.63
C VAL A 260 23.76 -2.02 -2.72
N TYR A 261 22.74 -1.63 -3.49
CA TYR A 261 22.02 -2.47 -4.46
C TYR A 261 22.16 -1.96 -5.90
N ILE A 262 22.43 -2.85 -6.84
CA ILE A 262 22.42 -2.56 -8.29
C ILE A 262 21.29 -3.35 -8.97
N ALA A 263 20.40 -2.63 -9.66
CA ALA A 263 19.46 -3.22 -10.62
C ALA A 263 20.20 -3.54 -11.92
N LYS A 264 20.12 -4.78 -12.42
CA LYS A 264 20.37 -5.02 -13.86
C LYS A 264 19.28 -4.26 -14.61
N SER A 265 19.66 -3.43 -15.59
CA SER A 265 18.71 -2.66 -16.40
C SER A 265 17.65 -3.62 -16.95
N ILE A 266 16.43 -3.53 -16.43
CA ILE A 266 15.27 -4.23 -16.98
C ILE A 266 14.91 -3.45 -18.24
N ILE A 267 15.48 -3.86 -19.38
CA ILE A 267 15.12 -3.39 -20.72
C ILE A 267 14.16 -4.41 -21.30
#